data_AF-A0A7S1AAX1-F1
#
_entry.id   AF-A0A7S1AAX1-F1
#
_cell.length_a   1.000
_cell.length_b   1.000
_cell.length_c   1.000
_cell.angle_alpha   90.00
_cell.angle_beta   90.00
_cell.angle_gamma   90.00
#
_symmetry.space_group_name_H-M   'P 1'
#
loop_
_entity.id
_entity.type
_entity.pdbx_description
1 polymer ?
#
loop_
_entity_poly.entity_id
_entity_poly.type
_entity_poly.pdbx_seq_one_letter_code
_entity_poly.pdbx_strand_id
1 'polypeptide(L)'
;GIEDDADFGVKGRLLGRAGKHMKDIIADAGEGTKLRLRGRGSGFCEGPRRMESTDPLMLCLSAPNIEAYDAAKRLVSELLEGIYMEYREVVPDSTVQLQVHEGPREGGRR
;
A
#
# COMPACT_ATOMS: atom_id res chain seq x y z
N GLY A 1 -4.17 -6.01 -8.39
CA GLY A 1 -4.44 -5.24 -7.16
C GLY A 1 -5.93 -5.02 -7.05
N ILE A 2 -6.43 -4.78 -5.84
CA ILE A 2 -7.84 -4.41 -5.62
C ILE A 2 -8.00 -2.93 -6.00
N GLU A 3 -9.01 -2.60 -6.80
CA GLU A 3 -9.33 -1.20 -7.11
C GLU A 3 -10.12 -0.58 -5.95
N ASP A 4 -9.95 0.72 -5.73
CA ASP A 4 -10.73 1.42 -4.70
C ASP A 4 -12.14 1.71 -5.23
N ASP A 5 -13.08 0.82 -4.90
CA ASP A 5 -14.50 0.97 -5.17
C ASP A 5 -15.31 1.32 -3.92
N ALA A 6 -16.57 1.72 -4.12
CA ALA A 6 -17.47 2.10 -3.03
C ALA A 6 -17.98 0.91 -2.21
N ASP A 7 -17.88 -0.32 -2.74
CA ASP A 7 -18.46 -1.52 -2.14
C ASP A 7 -17.53 -2.07 -1.05
N PHE A 8 -16.25 -2.26 -1.39
CA PHE A 8 -15.25 -2.78 -0.46
C PHE A 8 -14.45 -1.67 0.24
N GLY A 9 -14.18 -0.56 -0.45
CA GLY A 9 -13.48 0.60 0.11
C GLY A 9 -12.06 0.29 0.59
N VAL A 10 -11.25 -0.36 -0.24
CA VAL A 10 -9.91 -0.85 0.12
C VAL A 10 -9.01 0.24 0.70
N LYS A 11 -9.08 1.47 0.19
CA LYS A 11 -8.28 2.60 0.69
C LYS A 11 -8.62 2.93 2.13
N GLY A 12 -9.90 2.90 2.49
CA GLY A 12 -10.36 3.17 3.85
C GLY A 12 -9.83 2.14 4.85
N ARG A 13 -9.85 0.86 4.47
CA ARG A 13 -9.31 -0.26 5.27
C ARG A 13 -7.80 -0.18 5.40
N LEU A 14 -7.11 0.18 4.30
CA LEU A 14 -5.67 0.32 4.28
C LEU A 14 -5.18 1.49 5.14
N LEU A 15 -5.76 2.69 4.99
CA LEU A 15 -5.36 3.86 5.75
C LEU A 15 -5.82 3.79 7.21
N GLY A 16 -6.98 3.18 7.46
CA GLY A 16 -7.68 3.24 8.73
C GLY A 16 -8.24 4.64 9.01
N ARG A 17 -8.97 4.78 10.13
CA ARG A 17 -9.58 6.05 10.53
C ARG A 17 -8.50 7.13 10.67
N ALA A 18 -8.62 8.22 9.91
CA ALA A 18 -7.64 9.33 9.90
C ALA A 18 -6.18 8.90 9.66
N GLY A 19 -5.97 7.83 8.89
CA GLY A 19 -4.63 7.32 8.56
C GLY A 19 -3.95 6.57 9.71
N LYS A 20 -4.70 6.08 10.69
CA LYS A 20 -4.15 5.45 11.91
C LYS A 20 -3.21 4.28 11.58
N HIS A 21 -3.59 3.37 10.69
CA HIS A 21 -2.76 2.22 10.35
C HIS A 21 -1.39 2.65 9.82
N MET A 22 -1.35 3.65 8.93
CA MET A 22 -0.08 4.18 8.41
C MET A 22 0.79 4.78 9.51
N LYS A 23 0.19 5.51 10.45
CA LYS A 23 0.90 6.14 11.56
C LYS A 23 1.44 5.12 12.54
N ASP A 24 0.65 4.11 12.89
CA ASP A 24 1.07 3.03 13.79
C ASP A 24 2.26 2.26 13.17
N ILE A 25 2.16 1.88 11.90
CA ILE A 25 3.25 1.16 11.22
C ILE A 25 4.54 2.00 11.18
N ILE A 26 4.44 3.29 10.88
CA ILE A 26 5.61 4.18 10.87
C ILE A 26 6.21 4.33 12.28
N ALA A 27 5.37 4.43 13.32
CA ALA A 27 5.82 4.53 14.70
C ALA A 27 6.54 3.25 15.16
N ASP A 28 6.02 2.07 14.80
CA ASP A 28 6.57 0.78 15.22
C ASP A 28 7.80 0.37 14.40
N ALA A 29 7.85 0.73 13.11
CA ALA A 29 8.99 0.39 12.25
C ALA A 29 10.22 1.27 12.50
N GLY A 30 10.02 2.50 12.98
CA GLY A 30 11.09 3.43 13.32
C GLY A 30 11.12 4.70 12.48
N GLU A 31 11.78 5.71 13.03
CA GLU A 31 11.89 7.05 12.45
C GLU A 31 12.48 7.01 11.04
N GLY A 32 11.94 7.84 10.14
CA GLY A 32 12.39 7.91 8.74
C GLY A 32 11.69 6.91 7.81
N THR A 33 10.91 5.97 8.33
CA THR A 33 10.02 5.11 7.54
C THR A 33 8.93 5.95 6.87
N LYS A 34 8.68 5.71 5.58
CA LYS A 34 7.67 6.40 4.78
C LYS A 34 6.84 5.40 3.99
N LEU A 35 5.53 5.52 4.13
CA LEU A 35 4.54 4.77 3.35
C LEU A 35 3.80 5.72 2.41
N ARG A 36 3.59 5.31 1.16
CA ARG A 36 2.87 6.10 0.15
C ARG A 36 1.94 5.21 -0.66
N LEU A 37 0.66 5.55 -0.70
CA LEU A 37 -0.31 4.90 -1.58
C LEU A 37 -0.22 5.50 -2.99
N ARG A 38 -0.16 4.67 -4.03
CA ARG A 38 -0.10 5.05 -5.45
C ARG A 38 -0.93 4.10 -6.31
N GLY A 39 -1.07 4.43 -7.59
CA GLY A 39 -1.86 3.64 -8.55
C GLY A 39 -3.29 4.15 -8.69
N ARG A 40 -4.08 3.46 -9.52
CA ARG A 40 -5.49 3.80 -9.77
C ARG A 40 -6.30 3.74 -8.47
N GLY A 41 -7.09 4.78 -8.21
CA GLY A 41 -7.94 4.90 -7.02
C GLY A 41 -7.19 5.37 -5.76
N SER A 42 -5.89 5.66 -5.84
CA SER A 42 -5.09 6.09 -4.69
C SER A 42 -5.35 7.54 -4.24
N GLY A 43 -5.86 8.40 -5.13
CA GLY A 43 -5.90 9.85 -4.94
C GLY A 43 -4.54 10.53 -5.11
N PHE A 44 -3.48 9.79 -5.43
CA PHE A 44 -2.14 10.34 -5.57
C PHE A 44 -1.85 10.76 -7.02
N CYS A 45 -2.04 12.04 -7.31
CA CYS A 45 -1.70 12.62 -8.61
C CYS A 45 -0.19 12.83 -8.76
N GLU A 46 0.41 12.23 -9.79
CA GLU A 46 1.83 12.37 -10.10
C GLU A 46 2.09 12.81 -11.55
N GLY A 47 3.35 13.15 -11.82
CA GLY A 47 3.81 13.61 -13.14
C GLY A 47 3.35 15.02 -13.54
N PRO A 48 3.78 15.50 -14.72
CA PRO A 48 3.49 16.85 -15.21
C PRO A 48 1.99 17.07 -15.47
N ARG A 49 1.24 15.99 -15.72
CA ARG A 49 -0.19 16.03 -15.97
C ARG A 49 -1.05 16.02 -14.69
N ARG A 50 -0.45 15.83 -13.50
CA ARG A 50 -1.15 15.69 -12.20
C ARG A 50 -2.30 14.68 -12.28
N MET A 51 -2.01 13.50 -12.80
CA MET A 51 -2.96 12.39 -12.89
C MET A 51 -2.47 11.23 -12.03
N GLU A 52 -3.40 10.40 -11.57
CA GLU A 52 -3.04 9.14 -10.93
C GLU A 52 -2.27 8.24 -11.90
N SER A 53 -1.43 7.36 -11.36
CA SER A 53 -0.79 6.33 -12.18
C SER A 53 -1.84 5.38 -12.75
N THR A 54 -1.61 4.95 -13.99
CA THR A 54 -2.35 3.86 -14.61
C THR A 54 -1.99 2.49 -14.03
N ASP A 55 -0.98 2.41 -13.16
CA ASP A 55 -0.60 1.18 -12.46
C ASP A 55 -1.69 0.71 -11.49
N PRO A 56 -1.75 -0.60 -11.16
CA PRO A 56 -2.59 -1.09 -10.07
C PRO A 56 -2.33 -0.35 -8.75
N LEU A 57 -3.32 -0.35 -7.84
CA LEU A 57 -3.15 0.20 -6.50
C LEU A 57 -1.96 -0.48 -5.78
N MET A 58 -1.03 0.32 -5.26
CA MET A 58 0.22 -0.12 -4.64
C MET A 58 0.55 0.70 -3.40
N LEU A 59 1.03 0.04 -2.36
CA LEU A 59 1.64 0.69 -1.19
C LEU A 59 3.16 0.67 -1.31
N CYS A 60 3.76 1.86 -1.36
CA CYS A 60 5.20 2.04 -1.50
C CYS A 60 5.84 2.27 -0.14
N LEU A 61 6.83 1.44 0.20
CA LEU A 61 7.56 1.51 1.45
C LEU A 61 9.00 1.97 1.20
N SER A 62 9.47 2.89 2.03
CA SER A 62 10.89 3.27 2.09
C SER A 62 11.30 3.49 3.53
N ALA A 63 12.46 2.98 3.93
CA ALA A 63 12.98 3.06 5.29
C ALA A 63 14.47 3.45 5.27
N PRO A 64 15.02 4.01 6.36
CA PRO A 64 16.41 4.48 6.39
C PRO A 64 17.45 3.36 6.53
N ASN A 65 17.05 2.20 7.04
CA ASN A 65 17.92 1.05 7.26
C ASN A 65 17.13 -0.26 7.06
N ILE A 66 17.84 -1.38 7.03
CA ILE A 66 17.27 -2.70 6.75
C ILE A 66 16.35 -3.17 7.88
N GLU A 67 16.68 -2.89 9.14
CA GLU A 67 15.88 -3.30 10.31
C GLU A 67 14.49 -2.65 10.27
N ALA A 68 14.44 -1.33 10.03
CA ALA A 68 13.20 -0.59 9.86
C ALA A 68 12.43 -1.02 8.60
N TYR A 69 13.15 -1.34 7.52
CA TYR A 69 12.53 -1.86 6.29
C TYR A 69 11.84 -3.20 6.56
N ASP A 70 12.51 -4.15 7.20
CA ASP A 70 11.97 -5.48 7.50
C ASP A 70 10.80 -5.40 8.48
N ALA A 71 10.92 -4.55 9.53
CA ALA A 71 9.84 -4.30 10.46
C ALA A 71 8.60 -3.71 9.75
N ALA A 72 8.79 -2.65 8.95
CA ALA A 72 7.71 -2.04 8.19
C ALA A 72 7.09 -3.02 7.18
N LYS A 73 7.92 -3.79 6.46
CA LYS A 73 7.49 -4.76 5.46
C LYS A 73 6.62 -5.83 6.10
N ARG A 74 7.03 -6.35 7.26
CA ARG A 74 6.24 -7.33 8.03
C ARG A 74 4.88 -6.77 8.42
N LEU A 75 4.86 -5.60 9.06
CA LEU A 75 3.61 -4.95 9.53
C LEU A 75 2.66 -4.62 8.36
N VAL A 76 3.19 -4.13 7.25
CA VAL A 76 2.41 -3.86 6.03
C VAL A 76 1.86 -5.16 5.43
N SER A 77 2.66 -6.23 5.41
CA SER A 77 2.23 -7.52 4.88
C SER A 77 1.09 -8.10 5.70
N GLU A 78 1.20 -8.07 7.04
CA GLU A 78 0.15 -8.50 7.97
C GLU A 78 -1.17 -7.72 7.75
N LEU A 79 -1.08 -6.39 7.59
CA LEU A 79 -2.25 -5.56 7.28
C LEU A 79 -2.89 -5.92 5.95
N LEU A 80 -2.10 -6.09 4.88
CA LEU A 80 -2.59 -6.40 3.55
C LEU A 80 -3.21 -7.80 3.48
N GLU A 81 -2.62 -8.78 4.17
CA GLU A 81 -3.16 -10.14 4.27
C GLU A 81 -4.55 -10.13 4.91
N GLY A 82 -4.74 -9.40 6.02
CA GLY A 82 -6.05 -9.24 6.65
C GLY A 82 -7.09 -8.62 5.70
N ILE A 83 -6.71 -7.56 4.99
CA ILE A 83 -7.58 -6.92 3.98
C ILE A 83 -7.92 -7.89 2.84
N TYR A 84 -6.97 -8.70 2.39
CA TYR A 84 -7.21 -9.69 1.33
C TYR A 84 -8.09 -10.86 1.79
N MET A 85 -8.01 -11.24 3.06
CA MET A 85 -8.94 -12.21 3.64
C MET A 85 -10.37 -11.65 3.62
N GLU A 86 -10.58 -10.44 4.12
CA GLU A 86 -11.88 -9.75 4.07
C GLU A 86 -12.39 -9.61 2.63
N TYR A 87 -11.50 -9.29 1.69
CA TYR A 87 -11.88 -9.17 0.27
C TYR A 87 -12.37 -10.48 -0.33
N ARG A 88 -11.76 -11.62 0.05
CA ARG A 88 -12.19 -12.94 -0.40
C ARG A 88 -13.55 -13.36 0.15
N GLU A 89 -13.98 -12.81 1.28
CA GLU A 89 -15.34 -13.04 1.79
C GLU A 89 -16.39 -12.34 0.92
N VAL A 90 -16.06 -11.16 0.38
CA VAL A 90 -16.95 -10.38 -0.49
C VAL A 90 -16.85 -10.85 -1.95
N VAL A 91 -15.67 -11.28 -2.40
CA VAL A 91 -15.38 -11.74 -3.76
C VAL A 91 -14.68 -13.11 -3.70
N PRO A 92 -15.43 -14.23 -3.59
CA PRO A 92 -14.86 -15.56 -3.35
C PRO A 92 -13.89 -16.06 -4.43
N ASP A 93 -14.13 -15.70 -5.69
CA ASP A 93 -13.27 -16.09 -6.82
C ASP A 93 -12.05 -15.17 -7.02
N SER A 94 -11.79 -14.31 -6.04
CA SER A 94 -10.67 -13.37 -6.09
C SER A 94 -9.32 -14.09 -6.03
N THR A 95 -8.48 -13.82 -7.02
CA THR A 95 -7.09 -14.31 -7.08
C THR A 95 -6.08 -13.33 -6.47
N VAL A 96 -6.54 -12.38 -5.65
CA VAL A 96 -5.65 -11.38 -5.03
C VAL A 96 -4.63 -12.07 -4.11
N GLN A 97 -3.38 -11.71 -4.31
CA GLN A 97 -2.24 -12.19 -3.54
C GLN A 97 -1.28 -11.04 -3.28
N LEU A 98 -0.57 -11.09 -2.16
CA LEU A 98 0.46 -10.13 -1.83
C LEU A 98 1.63 -10.27 -2.82
N GLN A 99 1.88 -9.21 -3.59
CA GLN A 99 3.01 -9.13 -4.51
C GLN A 99 3.98 -8.08 -3.98
N VAL A 100 5.15 -8.54 -3.55
CA VAL A 100 6.23 -7.66 -3.08
C VAL A 100 7.21 -7.43 -4.21
N HIS A 101 7.43 -6.17 -4.57
CA HIS A 101 8.45 -5.76 -5.52
C HIS A 101 9.55 -5.01 -4.77
N GLU A 102 10.77 -5.57 -4.78
CA GLU A 102 11.94 -4.95 -4.17
C GLU A 102 12.84 -4.33 -5.25
N GLY A 103 13.43 -3.18 -4.92
CA GLY A 103 14.32 -2.45 -5.81
C GLY A 103 13.62 -1.36 -6.64
N PRO A 104 14.39 -0.68 -7.51
CA PRO A 104 13.86 0.38 -8.36
C PRO A 104 12.87 -0.20 -9.37
N ARG A 105 11.70 0.43 -9.49
CA ARG A 105 10.77 0.12 -10.57
C ARG A 105 11.39 0.48 -11.91
N GLU A 106 11.13 -0.32 -12.95
CA GLU A 106 11.44 0.09 -14.32
C GLU A 106 10.78 1.46 -14.60
N GLY A 107 11.58 2.42 -15.05
CA GLY A 107 11.14 3.81 -15.27
C GLY A 107 11.15 4.73 -14.04
N GLY A 108 11.57 4.25 -12.86
CA GLY A 108 11.81 5.09 -11.69
C GLY A 108 12.97 6.05 -11.94
N ARG A 109 12.71 7.36 -11.92
CA ARG A 109 13.78 8.36 -12.00
C ARG A 109 14.71 8.21 -10.79
N ARG A 110 16.02 8.09 -11.07
CA ARG A 110 17.09 8.20 -10.07
C ARG A 110 17.09 9.59 -9.43
#